data_AF-A0A925Y1Q2-F1
#
_entry.id   AF-A0A925Y1Q2-F1
#
_cell.length_a   1.000
_cell.length_b   1.000
_cell.length_c   1.000
_cell.angle_alpha   90.00
_cell.angle_beta   90.00
_cell.angle_gamma   90.00
#
_symmetry.space_group_name_H-M   'P 1'
#
loop_
_entity.id
_entity.type
_entity.pdbx_description
1 polymer ?
#
loop_
_entity_poly.entity_id
_entity_poly.type
_entity_poly.pdbx_seq_one_letter_code
_entity_poly.pdbx_strand_id
1 'polypeptide(L)'
;NFEDAASWSVPHWRPRAPQYAEPGKPAKGKGSAMESADVPDSTYADGQIAQEAVARLRAAKARPDQSFFLAVGFMKPHLPFAAPKKYWDLYDRDAFTLPAVRTAPIGAPAYSKIDWGELRAYNDIPPSGQLSGSKQISLIHGCHAATSYVDVQIGRVMDELDRLDLTQNTIIVLWGDHGWHLGDHGMWCKHTNYEEATRIPLILCAPGLTRPGTHTKSLVESVDIYPPLPSSPDCHFKTFHNALMAGALPRLFAIPALPPRRPSSTPTRAPAPATAKS
;
A
#
# COMPACT_ATOMS: atom_id res chain seq x y z
N ASN A 1 -26.26 -7.47 -0.15
CA ASN A 1 -27.14 -6.36 0.23
C ASN A 1 -27.46 -5.50 -0.97
N PHE A 2 -28.71 -5.57 -1.45
CA PHE A 2 -29.26 -4.68 -2.47
C PHE A 2 -30.34 -3.75 -1.91
N GLU A 3 -30.62 -3.84 -0.61
CA GLU A 3 -31.68 -3.09 0.08
C GLU A 3 -31.17 -1.88 0.88
N ASP A 4 -29.85 -1.70 0.98
CA ASP A 4 -29.27 -0.58 1.69
C ASP A 4 -29.36 0.69 0.83
N ALA A 5 -29.77 1.81 1.45
CA ALA A 5 -29.67 3.12 0.83
C ALA A 5 -28.24 3.39 0.36
N ALA A 6 -28.08 4.16 -0.72
CA ALA A 6 -26.77 4.48 -1.25
C ALA A 6 -25.88 5.09 -0.15
N SER A 7 -24.86 4.34 0.27
CA SER A 7 -23.97 4.75 1.37
C SER A 7 -22.97 5.83 0.95
N TRP A 8 -22.95 6.20 -0.34
CA TRP A 8 -21.99 7.14 -0.93
C TRP A 8 -22.71 8.17 -1.80
N SER A 9 -22.41 9.44 -1.59
CA SER A 9 -22.94 10.55 -2.42
C SER A 9 -22.38 10.56 -3.84
N VAL A 10 -21.21 9.94 -4.05
CA VAL A 10 -20.59 9.72 -5.35
C VAL A 10 -20.42 8.22 -5.55
N PRO A 11 -20.86 7.64 -6.69
CA PRO A 11 -20.67 6.22 -6.96
C PRO A 11 -19.22 5.78 -6.79
N HIS A 12 -19.05 4.54 -6.29
CA HIS A 12 -17.73 3.93 -6.22
C HIS A 12 -17.13 3.83 -7.63
N TRP A 13 -15.82 3.99 -7.72
CA TRP A 13 -15.08 3.86 -8.97
C TRP A 13 -14.03 2.76 -8.80
N ARG A 14 -13.71 2.06 -9.90
CA ARG A 14 -12.68 1.01 -9.92
C ARG A 14 -11.75 1.23 -11.11
N PRO A 15 -10.44 0.99 -10.95
CA PRO A 15 -9.50 1.08 -12.05
C PRO A 15 -9.82 0.03 -13.12
N ARG A 16 -9.51 0.37 -14.38
CA ARG A 16 -9.60 -0.56 -15.52
C ARG A 16 -8.22 -1.06 -15.95
N ALA A 17 -7.22 -0.85 -15.10
CA ALA A 17 -5.85 -1.30 -15.31
C ALA A 17 -5.77 -2.82 -15.49
N PRO A 18 -4.87 -3.32 -16.35
CA PRO A 18 -4.53 -4.73 -16.39
C PRO A 18 -3.80 -5.17 -15.11
N GLN A 19 -3.84 -6.47 -14.85
CA GLN A 19 -3.06 -7.09 -13.77
C GLN A 19 -1.58 -7.30 -14.17
N TYR A 20 -1.33 -7.47 -15.47
CA TYR A 20 -0.03 -7.66 -16.08
C TYR A 20 0.11 -6.76 -17.31
N ALA A 21 1.28 -6.15 -17.49
CA ALA A 21 1.57 -5.23 -18.58
C ALA A 21 2.53 -5.81 -19.62
N GLU A 22 3.28 -6.89 -19.30
CA GLU A 22 4.21 -7.49 -20.26
C GLU A 22 3.48 -8.25 -21.38
N PRO A 23 3.99 -8.18 -22.63
CA PRO A 23 3.43 -8.94 -23.74
C PRO A 23 3.37 -10.45 -23.46
N GLY A 24 2.28 -11.10 -23.86
CA GLY A 24 2.11 -12.54 -23.70
C GLY A 24 1.65 -13.00 -22.31
N LYS A 25 1.57 -12.10 -21.32
CA LYS A 25 0.91 -12.37 -20.04
C LYS A 25 -0.60 -12.11 -20.14
N PRO A 26 -1.43 -12.87 -19.41
CA PRO A 26 -2.87 -12.66 -19.43
C PRO A 26 -3.18 -11.30 -18.81
N ALA A 27 -4.03 -10.47 -19.44
CA ALA A 27 -4.39 -9.16 -18.87
C ALA A 27 -5.14 -9.27 -17.52
N LYS A 28 -5.79 -10.41 -17.26
CA LYS A 28 -6.50 -10.77 -16.02
C LYS A 28 -6.31 -12.26 -15.73
N GLY A 29 -6.22 -12.63 -14.45
CA GLY A 29 -6.12 -14.03 -14.01
C GLY A 29 -4.78 -14.34 -13.33
N LYS A 30 -4.52 -15.61 -13.05
CA LYS A 30 -3.27 -16.02 -12.37
C LYS A 30 -2.20 -16.36 -13.41
N GLY A 31 -1.28 -15.41 -13.63
CA GLY A 31 -0.06 -15.56 -14.41
C GLY A 31 1.14 -15.85 -13.49
N SER A 32 2.23 -15.11 -13.65
CA SER A 32 3.35 -15.14 -12.69
C SER A 32 2.99 -14.38 -11.42
N ALA A 33 3.50 -14.81 -10.26
CA ALA A 33 3.33 -14.10 -9.00
C ALA A 33 3.99 -12.70 -8.98
N MET A 34 4.80 -12.37 -9.99
CA MET A 34 5.59 -11.13 -10.06
C MET A 34 5.64 -10.54 -11.48
N GLU A 35 5.80 -9.21 -11.57
CA GLU A 35 6.07 -8.53 -12.83
C GLU A 35 6.81 -7.20 -12.63
N SER A 36 7.81 -6.95 -13.51
CA SER A 36 8.67 -5.77 -13.52
C SER A 36 8.65 -5.09 -14.88
N ALA A 37 7.45 -4.73 -15.36
CA ALA A 37 7.30 -4.11 -16.68
C ALA A 37 7.84 -2.68 -16.69
N ASP A 38 8.57 -2.29 -17.74
CA ASP A 38 9.01 -0.91 -17.94
C ASP A 38 7.87 -0.04 -18.49
N VAL A 39 7.02 0.44 -17.59
CA VAL A 39 5.80 1.16 -17.91
C VAL A 39 5.56 2.34 -16.95
N PRO A 40 4.75 3.33 -17.34
CA PRO A 40 4.32 4.39 -16.41
C PRO A 40 3.51 3.85 -15.22
N ASP A 41 3.45 4.62 -14.14
CA ASP A 41 2.66 4.27 -12.95
C ASP A 41 1.19 4.03 -13.25
N SER A 42 0.60 4.83 -14.15
CA SER A 42 -0.82 4.76 -14.53
C SER A 42 -1.19 3.48 -15.30
N THR A 43 -0.20 2.66 -15.67
CA THR A 43 -0.45 1.37 -16.30
C THR A 43 -1.10 0.40 -15.31
N TYR A 44 -0.67 0.40 -14.04
CA TYR A 44 -1.27 -0.47 -13.02
C TYR A 44 -2.36 0.27 -12.22
N ALA A 45 -3.17 -0.51 -11.50
CA ALA A 45 -4.36 -0.04 -10.79
C ALA A 45 -4.10 1.17 -9.88
N ASP A 46 -3.07 1.11 -9.04
CA ASP A 46 -2.82 2.13 -8.02
C ASP A 46 -2.50 3.52 -8.59
N GLY A 47 -1.87 3.58 -9.77
CA GLY A 47 -1.63 4.83 -10.48
C GLY A 47 -2.91 5.47 -10.98
N GLN A 48 -3.88 4.65 -11.44
CA GLN A 48 -5.20 5.15 -11.82
C GLN A 48 -6.04 5.52 -10.58
N ILE A 49 -5.94 4.76 -9.50
CA ILE A 49 -6.60 5.07 -8.21
C ILE A 49 -6.12 6.42 -7.67
N ALA A 50 -4.82 6.69 -7.68
CA ALA A 50 -4.29 7.99 -7.27
C ALA A 50 -4.80 9.14 -8.16
N GLN A 51 -4.86 8.94 -9.47
CA GLN A 51 -5.42 9.94 -10.40
C GLN A 51 -6.89 10.25 -10.11
N GLU A 52 -7.70 9.22 -9.86
CA GLU A 52 -9.11 9.38 -9.48
C GLU A 52 -9.25 10.08 -8.12
N ALA A 53 -8.43 9.71 -7.13
CA ALA A 53 -8.44 10.36 -5.82
C ALA A 53 -8.09 11.86 -5.92
N VAL A 54 -7.07 12.21 -6.70
CA VAL A 54 -6.70 13.60 -7.02
C VAL A 54 -7.87 14.36 -7.67
N ALA A 55 -8.56 13.75 -8.63
CA ALA A 55 -9.72 14.37 -9.27
C ALA A 55 -10.86 14.60 -8.26
N ARG A 56 -11.11 13.64 -7.35
CA ARG A 56 -12.12 13.76 -6.29
C ARG A 56 -11.78 14.85 -5.27
N LEU A 57 -10.51 15.00 -4.89
CA LEU A 57 -10.06 16.08 -4.01
C LEU A 57 -10.29 17.47 -4.65
N ARG A 58 -9.97 17.63 -5.94
CA ARG A 58 -10.26 18.86 -6.69
C ARG A 58 -11.75 19.17 -6.72
N ALA A 59 -12.58 18.16 -6.97
CA ALA A 59 -14.03 18.31 -6.97
C ALA A 59 -14.59 18.66 -5.59
N ALA A 60 -14.00 18.13 -4.51
CA ALA A 60 -14.36 18.48 -3.14
C ALA A 60 -13.99 19.94 -2.82
N LYS A 61 -12.78 20.38 -3.18
CA LYS A 61 -12.35 21.78 -2.99
C LYS A 61 -13.27 22.79 -3.70
N ALA A 62 -13.85 22.41 -4.83
CA ALA A 62 -14.80 23.25 -5.56
C ALA A 62 -16.15 23.43 -4.85
N ARG A 63 -16.39 22.73 -3.73
CA ARG A 63 -17.59 22.85 -2.88
C ARG A 63 -17.18 23.13 -1.42
N PRO A 64 -16.63 24.33 -1.12
CA PRO A 64 -16.04 24.63 0.19
C PRO A 64 -17.05 24.56 1.35
N ASP A 65 -18.34 24.71 1.08
CA ASP A 65 -19.41 24.65 2.09
C ASP A 65 -19.79 23.21 2.48
N GLN A 66 -19.18 22.20 1.86
CA GLN A 66 -19.45 20.78 2.13
C GLN A 66 -18.20 20.08 2.63
N SER A 67 -18.31 19.43 3.79
CA SER A 67 -17.30 18.48 4.23
C SER A 67 -17.28 17.25 3.33
N PHE A 68 -16.10 16.64 3.15
CA PHE A 68 -15.96 15.41 2.39
C PHE A 68 -15.45 14.26 3.26
N PHE A 69 -15.83 13.05 2.87
CA PHE A 69 -15.19 11.81 3.29
C PHE A 69 -14.74 11.10 2.01
N LEU A 70 -13.46 10.74 1.91
CA LEU A 70 -12.88 10.07 0.75
C LEU A 70 -12.14 8.81 1.19
N ALA A 71 -12.66 7.65 0.84
CA ALA A 71 -11.95 6.37 0.97
C ALA A 71 -11.16 6.09 -0.32
N VAL A 72 -9.85 5.85 -0.19
CA VAL A 72 -8.95 5.50 -1.30
C VAL A 72 -8.35 4.13 -1.01
N GLY A 73 -8.83 3.11 -1.70
CA GLY A 73 -8.35 1.73 -1.53
C GLY A 73 -7.29 1.36 -2.56
N PHE A 74 -6.02 1.42 -2.18
CA PHE A 74 -4.91 0.91 -3.00
C PHE A 74 -4.83 -0.62 -2.95
N MET A 75 -4.33 -1.24 -4.02
CA MET A 75 -4.24 -2.70 -4.16
C MET A 75 -2.90 -3.25 -3.72
N LYS A 76 -1.78 -2.54 -3.94
CA LYS A 76 -0.46 -3.04 -3.55
C LYS A 76 -0.26 -2.87 -2.03
N PRO A 77 0.49 -3.80 -1.40
CA PRO A 77 1.36 -4.81 -2.00
C PRO A 77 0.72 -6.16 -2.34
N HIS A 78 -0.61 -6.30 -2.40
CA HIS A 78 -1.26 -7.59 -2.71
C HIS A 78 -0.79 -8.22 -4.04
N LEU A 79 -0.78 -9.56 -4.10
CA LEU A 79 -0.42 -10.36 -5.26
C LEU A 79 -1.26 -10.04 -6.53
N PRO A 80 -0.70 -10.26 -7.74
CA PRO A 80 0.72 -10.49 -7.99
C PRO A 80 1.52 -9.26 -7.60
N PHE A 81 2.78 -9.45 -7.22
CA PHE A 81 3.72 -8.36 -7.03
C PHE A 81 4.09 -7.77 -8.39
N ALA A 82 3.17 -7.00 -8.98
CA ALA A 82 3.33 -6.32 -10.26
C ALA A 82 3.45 -4.82 -9.99
N ALA A 83 4.59 -4.25 -10.40
CA ALA A 83 4.91 -2.84 -10.24
C ALA A 83 5.85 -2.41 -11.37
N PRO A 84 5.84 -1.11 -11.75
CA PRO A 84 6.77 -0.60 -12.75
C PRO A 84 8.23 -0.89 -12.43
N LYS A 85 9.02 -1.22 -13.45
CA LYS A 85 10.44 -1.60 -13.34
C LYS A 85 11.26 -0.66 -12.45
N LYS A 86 11.04 0.64 -12.58
CA LYS A 86 11.73 1.66 -11.77
C LYS A 86 11.64 1.47 -10.25
N TYR A 87 10.62 0.76 -9.73
CA TYR A 87 10.51 0.44 -8.29
C TYR A 87 11.23 -0.84 -7.90
N TRP A 88 11.40 -1.76 -8.83
CA TRP A 88 12.26 -2.93 -8.65
C TRP A 88 13.72 -2.51 -8.59
N ASP A 89 14.10 -1.59 -9.47
CA ASP A 89 15.46 -1.07 -9.58
C ASP A 89 15.90 -0.21 -8.37
N LEU A 90 14.99 0.09 -7.43
CA LEU A 90 15.33 0.74 -6.15
C LEU A 90 16.09 -0.18 -5.19
N TYR A 91 16.01 -1.49 -5.42
CA TYR A 91 16.54 -2.49 -4.50
C TYR A 91 17.51 -3.41 -5.22
N ASP A 92 18.65 -3.66 -4.57
CA ASP A 92 19.51 -4.79 -4.92
C ASP A 92 18.85 -6.08 -4.43
N ARG A 93 18.51 -6.96 -5.37
CA ARG A 93 17.87 -8.25 -5.07
C ARG A 93 18.74 -9.10 -4.13
N ASP A 94 20.05 -9.07 -4.32
CA ASP A 94 20.98 -9.95 -3.62
C ASP A 94 21.28 -9.45 -2.20
N ALA A 95 20.88 -8.21 -1.87
CA ALA A 95 20.95 -7.66 -0.52
C ALA A 95 19.81 -8.15 0.39
N PHE A 96 18.76 -8.76 -0.16
CA PHE A 96 17.68 -9.33 0.66
C PHE A 96 18.12 -10.62 1.34
N THR A 97 17.69 -10.78 2.59
CA THR A 97 17.89 -12.01 3.38
C THR A 97 16.57 -12.71 3.61
N LEU A 98 16.61 -14.03 3.68
CA LEU A 98 15.44 -14.81 4.10
C LEU A 98 15.12 -14.55 5.59
N PRO A 99 13.86 -14.74 6.00
CA PRO A 99 13.48 -14.68 7.41
C PRO A 99 14.33 -15.62 8.27
N ALA A 100 14.64 -15.20 9.49
CA ALA A 100 15.45 -15.99 10.42
C ALA A 100 14.75 -17.32 10.79
N VAL A 101 13.43 -17.27 10.98
CA VAL A 101 12.60 -18.44 11.32
C VAL A 101 11.79 -18.83 10.09
N ARG A 102 12.02 -20.04 9.56
CA ARG A 102 11.40 -20.56 8.33
C ARG A 102 10.64 -21.87 8.54
N THR A 103 10.37 -22.17 9.80
CA THR A 103 9.59 -23.32 10.26
C THR A 103 8.62 -22.84 11.31
N ALA A 104 7.51 -23.54 11.48
CA ALA A 104 6.59 -23.21 12.56
C ALA A 104 7.30 -23.22 13.92
N PRO A 105 6.84 -22.38 14.87
CA PRO A 105 7.33 -22.41 16.23
C PRO A 105 7.25 -23.81 16.86
N ILE A 106 8.18 -24.11 17.77
CA ILE A 106 8.17 -25.36 18.52
C ILE A 106 6.87 -25.44 19.33
N GLY A 107 6.16 -26.57 19.21
CA GLY A 107 4.88 -26.78 19.89
C GLY A 107 3.68 -26.09 19.24
N ALA A 108 3.86 -25.42 18.10
CA ALA A 108 2.74 -24.83 17.38
C ALA A 108 1.74 -25.93 16.95
N PRO A 109 0.43 -25.73 17.18
CA PRO A 109 -0.57 -26.73 16.80
C PRO A 109 -0.63 -26.85 15.28
N ALA A 110 -0.90 -28.06 14.77
CA ALA A 110 -0.90 -28.34 13.33
C ALA A 110 -1.86 -27.43 12.54
N TYR A 111 -3.00 -27.04 13.13
CA TYR A 111 -3.99 -26.16 12.52
C TYR A 111 -3.57 -24.69 12.41
N SER A 112 -2.46 -24.29 13.04
CA SER A 112 -1.94 -22.92 12.91
C SER A 112 -1.21 -22.67 11.59
N LYS A 113 -0.88 -23.74 10.84
CA LYS A 113 -0.21 -23.66 9.55
C LYS A 113 -1.22 -23.56 8.42
N ILE A 114 -0.84 -22.87 7.35
CA ILE A 114 -1.60 -22.80 6.10
C ILE A 114 -0.77 -23.28 4.91
N ASP A 115 -1.45 -23.71 3.85
CA ASP A 115 -0.82 -24.13 2.59
C ASP A 115 -0.72 -22.99 1.54
N TRP A 116 -1.03 -21.75 1.93
CA TRP A 116 -0.82 -20.54 1.11
C TRP A 116 -1.30 -20.68 -0.35
N GLY A 117 -2.46 -21.35 -0.52
CA GLY A 117 -3.03 -21.71 -1.82
C GLY A 117 -3.28 -20.53 -2.77
N GLU A 118 -3.46 -19.33 -2.23
CA GLU A 118 -3.58 -18.12 -3.03
C GLU A 118 -2.31 -17.82 -3.86
N LEU A 119 -1.13 -17.98 -3.24
CA LEU A 119 0.16 -17.83 -3.93
C LEU A 119 0.44 -19.05 -4.82
N ARG A 120 0.05 -20.26 -4.40
CA ARG A 120 0.20 -21.48 -5.22
C ARG A 120 -0.66 -21.50 -6.49
N ALA A 121 -1.67 -20.64 -6.58
CA ALA A 121 -2.48 -20.50 -7.77
C ALA A 121 -1.76 -19.82 -8.96
N TYR A 122 -0.56 -19.25 -8.75
CA TYR A 122 0.24 -18.64 -9.81
C TYR A 122 1.13 -19.69 -10.51
N ASN A 123 1.28 -19.56 -11.83
CA ASN A 123 1.87 -20.60 -12.68
C ASN A 123 3.37 -20.84 -12.44
N ASP A 124 4.05 -19.90 -11.79
CA ASP A 124 5.47 -19.94 -11.45
C ASP A 124 5.72 -20.27 -9.97
N ILE A 125 4.70 -20.80 -9.28
CA ILE A 125 4.75 -21.25 -7.90
C ILE A 125 4.45 -22.77 -7.87
N PRO A 126 5.27 -23.57 -7.19
CA PRO A 126 5.01 -25.01 -7.09
C PRO A 126 3.72 -25.28 -6.30
N PRO A 127 2.95 -26.31 -6.70
CA PRO A 127 1.65 -26.63 -6.09
C PRO A 127 1.78 -27.20 -4.67
N SER A 128 2.98 -27.58 -4.24
CA SER A 128 3.25 -28.09 -2.90
C SER A 128 4.73 -27.88 -2.52
N GLY A 129 5.05 -28.13 -1.26
CA GLY A 129 6.42 -28.01 -0.74
C GLY A 129 6.84 -26.56 -0.49
N GLN A 130 8.08 -26.41 -0.04
CA GLN A 130 8.71 -25.12 0.23
C GLN A 130 9.30 -24.51 -1.04
N LEU A 131 9.29 -23.18 -1.13
CA LEU A 131 9.95 -22.46 -2.20
C LEU A 131 11.47 -22.55 -2.08
N SER A 132 12.17 -22.59 -3.21
CA SER A 132 13.63 -22.40 -3.21
C SER A 132 13.99 -21.03 -2.63
N GLY A 133 15.16 -20.93 -1.97
CA GLY A 133 15.61 -19.66 -1.39
C GLY A 133 15.64 -18.52 -2.42
N SER A 134 16.08 -18.79 -3.65
CA SER A 134 16.11 -17.80 -4.72
C SER A 134 14.72 -17.29 -5.13
N LYS A 135 13.69 -18.14 -5.10
CA LYS A 135 12.31 -17.75 -5.38
C LYS A 135 11.70 -16.93 -4.24
N GLN A 136 12.00 -17.30 -2.98
CA GLN A 136 11.58 -16.52 -1.82
C GLN A 136 12.17 -15.11 -1.86
N ILE A 137 13.47 -14.99 -2.15
CA ILE A 137 14.14 -13.68 -2.31
C ILE A 137 13.49 -12.85 -3.43
N SER A 138 13.15 -13.46 -4.58
CA SER A 138 12.42 -12.75 -5.64
C SER A 138 11.07 -12.22 -5.19
N LEU A 139 10.29 -13.01 -4.44
CA LEU A 139 8.98 -12.59 -3.95
C LEU A 139 9.10 -11.47 -2.91
N ILE A 140 10.10 -11.54 -2.03
CA ILE A 140 10.41 -10.46 -1.08
C ILE A 140 10.76 -9.19 -1.84
N HIS A 141 11.68 -9.25 -2.82
CA HIS A 141 12.03 -8.11 -3.67
C HIS A 141 10.79 -7.52 -4.37
N GLY A 142 9.91 -8.36 -4.91
CA GLY A 142 8.66 -7.92 -5.52
C GLY A 142 7.69 -7.26 -4.55
N CYS A 143 7.56 -7.79 -3.32
CA CYS A 143 6.75 -7.18 -2.28
C CYS A 143 7.28 -5.77 -1.94
N HIS A 144 8.60 -5.61 -1.78
CA HIS A 144 9.23 -4.31 -1.54
C HIS A 144 9.04 -3.33 -2.71
N ALA A 145 9.19 -3.79 -3.94
CA ALA A 145 8.93 -2.98 -5.14
C ALA A 145 7.47 -2.51 -5.21
N ALA A 146 6.52 -3.41 -4.93
CA ALA A 146 5.10 -3.10 -4.88
C ALA A 146 4.75 -2.11 -3.75
N THR A 147 5.38 -2.24 -2.58
CA THR A 147 5.23 -1.29 -1.46
C THR A 147 5.76 0.09 -1.82
N SER A 148 6.94 0.20 -2.44
CA SER A 148 7.47 1.48 -2.93
C SER A 148 6.59 2.12 -4.00
N TYR A 149 5.99 1.30 -4.87
CA TYR A 149 5.08 1.79 -5.89
C TYR A 149 3.83 2.45 -5.28
N VAL A 150 3.18 1.80 -4.31
CA VAL A 150 2.01 2.36 -3.64
C VAL A 150 2.36 3.57 -2.76
N ASP A 151 3.52 3.57 -2.11
CA ASP A 151 4.01 4.74 -1.36
C ASP A 151 4.06 6.00 -2.25
N VAL A 152 4.59 5.87 -3.46
CA VAL A 152 4.58 6.97 -4.43
C VAL A 152 3.17 7.37 -4.87
N GLN A 153 2.22 6.43 -4.93
CA GLN A 153 0.83 6.74 -5.28
C GLN A 153 0.09 7.45 -4.13
N ILE A 154 0.34 7.05 -2.88
CA ILE A 154 -0.13 7.75 -1.68
C ILE A 154 0.44 9.17 -1.67
N GLY A 155 1.74 9.33 -1.91
CA GLY A 155 2.41 10.62 -2.00
C GLY A 155 1.74 11.57 -2.98
N ARG A 156 1.30 11.09 -4.16
CA ARG A 156 0.55 11.94 -5.12
C ARG A 156 -0.76 12.48 -4.58
N VAL A 157 -1.48 11.69 -3.78
CA VAL A 157 -2.74 12.12 -3.15
C VAL A 157 -2.46 13.16 -2.07
N MET A 158 -1.40 12.93 -1.27
CA MET A 158 -0.96 13.86 -0.22
C MET A 158 -0.47 15.19 -0.81
N ASP A 159 0.36 15.14 -1.86
CA ASP A 159 0.86 16.32 -2.57
C ASP A 159 -0.29 17.17 -3.12
N GLU A 160 -1.36 16.55 -3.62
CA GLU A 160 -2.54 17.27 -4.09
C GLU A 160 -3.36 17.86 -2.94
N LEU A 161 -3.48 17.16 -1.82
CA LEU A 161 -4.13 17.68 -0.62
C LEU A 161 -3.43 18.96 -0.12
N ASP A 162 -2.10 18.95 -0.11
CA ASP A 162 -1.27 20.12 0.22
C ASP A 162 -1.47 21.23 -0.82
N ARG A 163 -1.41 20.91 -2.12
CA ARG A 163 -1.59 21.89 -3.21
C ARG A 163 -2.96 22.58 -3.21
N LEU A 164 -3.98 21.93 -2.65
CA LEU A 164 -5.34 22.47 -2.52
C LEU A 164 -5.58 23.19 -1.18
N ASP A 165 -4.54 23.32 -0.34
CA ASP A 165 -4.60 23.85 1.01
C ASP A 165 -5.65 23.13 1.88
N LEU A 166 -5.80 21.81 1.70
CA LEU A 166 -6.77 20.99 2.43
C LEU A 166 -6.17 20.29 3.64
N THR A 167 -4.84 20.11 3.68
CA THR A 167 -4.14 19.33 4.71
C THR A 167 -4.39 19.84 6.13
N GLN A 168 -4.48 21.16 6.32
CA GLN A 168 -4.71 21.76 7.64
C GLN A 168 -6.13 21.56 8.17
N ASN A 169 -7.05 21.08 7.34
CA ASN A 169 -8.46 20.88 7.68
C ASN A 169 -8.95 19.45 7.33
N THR A 170 -8.04 18.50 7.18
CA THR A 170 -8.38 17.12 6.80
C THR A 170 -7.80 16.14 7.81
N ILE A 171 -8.63 15.26 8.37
CA ILE A 171 -8.16 14.08 9.11
C ILE A 171 -7.75 13.01 8.11
N ILE A 172 -6.56 12.45 8.29
CA ILE A 172 -5.96 11.45 7.41
C ILE A 172 -5.71 10.20 8.22
N VAL A 173 -6.24 9.08 7.76
CA VAL A 173 -6.03 7.74 8.35
C VAL A 173 -5.45 6.85 7.27
N LEU A 174 -4.28 6.26 7.52
CA LEU A 174 -3.64 5.27 6.66
C LEU A 174 -3.53 3.95 7.43
N TRP A 175 -4.09 2.88 6.89
CA TRP A 175 -4.01 1.55 7.49
C TRP A 175 -4.03 0.43 6.44
N GLY A 176 -3.60 -0.77 6.83
CA GLY A 176 -3.74 -2.00 6.02
C GLY A 176 -4.93 -2.84 6.49
N ASP A 177 -5.52 -3.67 5.62
CA ASP A 177 -6.61 -4.59 6.01
C ASP A 177 -6.09 -5.82 6.74
N HIS A 178 -4.90 -6.32 6.36
CA HIS A 178 -4.17 -7.39 7.02
C HIS A 178 -2.65 -7.31 6.71
N GLY A 179 -1.86 -8.08 7.44
CA GLY A 179 -0.44 -8.30 7.17
C GLY A 179 -0.18 -9.37 6.11
N TRP A 180 1.07 -9.81 5.94
CA TRP A 180 1.43 -10.83 4.97
C TRP A 180 2.73 -11.55 5.35
N HIS A 181 2.69 -12.88 5.40
CA HIS A 181 3.86 -13.73 5.56
C HIS A 181 4.76 -13.71 4.32
N LEU A 182 6.07 -13.51 4.53
CA LEU A 182 7.09 -13.44 3.47
C LEU A 182 8.12 -14.58 3.60
N GLY A 183 7.64 -15.78 3.94
CA GLY A 183 8.45 -16.97 4.16
C GLY A 183 8.77 -17.24 5.63
N ASP A 184 8.42 -16.32 6.52
CA ASP A 184 8.51 -16.51 7.95
C ASP A 184 7.63 -17.68 8.39
N HIS A 185 8.11 -18.44 9.36
CA HIS A 185 7.51 -19.70 9.81
C HIS A 185 7.32 -20.76 8.70
N GLY A 186 7.92 -20.56 7.52
CA GLY A 186 7.75 -21.40 6.35
C GLY A 186 6.40 -21.19 5.65
N MET A 187 5.79 -20.02 5.87
CA MET A 187 4.45 -19.66 5.37
C MET A 187 4.49 -18.45 4.46
N TRP A 188 3.43 -18.32 3.66
CA TRP A 188 3.15 -17.18 2.79
C TRP A 188 1.67 -16.79 2.94
N CYS A 189 1.26 -15.63 2.43
CA CYS A 189 -0.12 -15.13 2.57
C CYS A 189 -0.45 -14.73 4.02
N LYS A 190 -1.73 -14.74 4.41
CA LYS A 190 -2.21 -14.04 5.62
C LYS A 190 -3.23 -14.79 6.46
N HIS A 191 -3.58 -16.03 6.09
CA HIS A 191 -4.72 -16.72 6.71
C HIS A 191 -4.33 -17.39 8.05
N THR A 192 -3.70 -16.64 8.94
CA THR A 192 -3.21 -17.10 10.25
C THR A 192 -3.48 -16.05 11.33
N ASN A 193 -3.25 -16.42 12.60
CA ASN A 193 -3.33 -15.49 13.74
C ASN A 193 -1.95 -14.99 14.19
N TYR A 194 -0.90 -15.17 13.38
CA TYR A 194 0.42 -14.65 13.71
C TYR A 194 0.48 -13.14 13.47
N GLU A 195 1.37 -12.46 14.19
CA GLU A 195 1.57 -11.01 14.11
C GLU A 195 1.84 -10.54 12.69
N GLU A 196 2.58 -11.33 11.90
CA GLU A 196 2.90 -11.03 10.50
C GLU A 196 1.65 -10.93 9.62
N ALA A 197 0.55 -11.58 9.99
CA ALA A 197 -0.73 -11.55 9.28
C ALA A 197 -1.76 -10.59 9.91
N THR A 198 -1.69 -10.33 11.22
CA THR A 198 -2.74 -9.58 11.94
C THR A 198 -2.32 -8.19 12.37
N ARG A 199 -1.02 -7.94 12.56
CA ARG A 199 -0.51 -6.63 12.98
C ARG A 199 -0.23 -5.74 11.77
N ILE A 200 -1.09 -4.74 11.59
CA ILE A 200 -1.09 -3.81 10.47
C ILE A 200 -0.46 -2.45 10.85
N PRO A 201 0.05 -1.68 9.88
CA PRO A 201 0.29 -0.26 10.10
C PRO A 201 -1.05 0.46 10.32
N LEU A 202 -1.08 1.39 11.28
CA LEU A 202 -2.16 2.35 11.48
C LEU A 202 -1.53 3.70 11.81
N ILE A 203 -1.72 4.68 10.93
CA ILE A 203 -1.20 6.04 11.06
C ILE A 203 -2.39 7.01 11.01
N LEU A 204 -2.43 7.93 11.96
CA LEU A 204 -3.44 8.97 12.06
C LEU A 204 -2.77 10.35 12.07
N CYS A 205 -3.25 11.25 11.23
CA CYS A 205 -2.97 12.67 11.29
C CYS A 205 -4.31 13.43 11.42
N ALA A 206 -4.50 14.14 12.52
CA ALA A 206 -5.66 14.98 12.75
C ALA A 206 -5.17 16.38 13.16
N PRO A 207 -5.30 17.40 12.27
CA PRO A 207 -4.87 18.77 12.56
C PRO A 207 -5.43 19.29 13.89
N GLY A 208 -4.57 19.90 14.71
CA GLY A 208 -4.93 20.39 16.05
C GLY A 208 -5.04 19.33 17.14
N LEU A 209 -4.98 18.03 16.81
CA LEU A 209 -5.08 16.92 17.77
C LEU A 209 -3.79 16.09 17.84
N THR A 210 -3.26 15.65 16.70
CA THR A 210 -2.06 14.80 16.65
C THR A 210 -0.78 15.62 16.61
N ARG A 211 0.31 15.10 17.19
CA ARG A 211 1.66 15.70 17.10
C ARG A 211 2.58 14.81 16.24
N PRO A 212 3.35 15.36 15.29
CA PRO A 212 4.27 14.56 14.48
C PRO A 212 5.26 13.74 15.32
N GLY A 213 5.49 12.48 14.92
CA GLY A 213 6.43 11.58 15.58
C GLY A 213 5.95 10.93 16.88
N THR A 214 4.71 11.21 17.32
CA THR A 214 4.11 10.47 18.44
C THR A 214 3.72 9.07 18.03
N HIS A 215 3.82 8.13 18.95
CA HIS A 215 3.42 6.74 18.78
C HIS A 215 2.87 6.22 20.12
N THR A 216 2.12 5.12 20.05
CA THR A 216 1.59 4.42 21.23
C THR A 216 1.82 2.92 21.10
N LYS A 217 1.87 2.23 22.24
CA LYS A 217 1.86 0.76 22.33
C LYS A 217 0.49 0.21 22.77
N SER A 218 -0.50 1.08 22.92
CA SER A 218 -1.87 0.67 23.22
C SER A 218 -2.38 -0.28 22.15
N LEU A 219 -3.13 -1.29 22.57
CA LEU A 219 -3.85 -2.17 21.67
C LEU A 219 -5.01 -1.41 21.03
N VAL A 220 -5.14 -1.56 19.72
CA VAL A 220 -6.18 -0.94 18.88
C VAL A 220 -6.58 -1.94 17.81
N GLU A 221 -7.83 -1.87 17.37
CA GLU A 221 -8.40 -2.75 16.36
C GLU A 221 -8.90 -1.93 15.16
N SER A 222 -8.97 -2.52 13.98
CA SER A 222 -9.45 -1.81 12.77
C SER A 222 -10.91 -1.37 12.88
N VAL A 223 -11.70 -2.01 13.75
CA VAL A 223 -13.08 -1.59 14.07
C VAL A 223 -13.14 -0.23 14.78
N ASP A 224 -12.05 0.18 15.43
CA ASP A 224 -11.96 1.50 16.10
C ASP A 224 -11.89 2.66 15.09
N ILE A 225 -11.60 2.38 13.81
CA ILE A 225 -11.55 3.40 12.74
C ILE A 225 -12.96 3.88 12.38
N TYR A 226 -13.98 3.01 12.55
CA TYR A 226 -15.35 3.40 12.24
C TYR A 226 -15.87 4.41 13.27
N PRO A 227 -16.40 5.57 12.86
CA PRO A 227 -16.96 6.51 13.81
C PRO A 227 -18.22 5.88 14.43
N PRO A 228 -18.29 5.73 15.76
CA PRO A 228 -19.52 5.28 16.41
C PRO A 228 -20.66 6.23 16.08
N LEU A 229 -21.84 5.66 15.79
CA LEU A 229 -23.05 6.40 15.51
C LEU A 229 -23.32 7.44 16.63
N PRO A 230 -23.90 8.63 16.33
CA PRO A 230 -24.06 9.74 17.28
C PRO A 230 -24.91 9.46 18.54
N SER A 231 -25.39 8.24 18.75
CA SER A 231 -26.48 7.94 19.69
C SER A 231 -26.07 7.23 20.98
N SER A 232 -24.78 7.00 21.26
CA SER A 232 -24.35 6.37 22.53
C SER A 232 -23.48 7.30 23.38
N PRO A 233 -23.90 7.65 24.62
CA PRO A 233 -23.11 8.46 25.56
C PRO A 233 -21.80 7.81 26.03
N ASP A 234 -21.64 6.50 25.83
CA ASP A 234 -20.50 5.68 26.29
C ASP A 234 -19.43 5.47 25.20
N CYS A 235 -19.33 6.44 24.30
CA CYS A 235 -18.70 6.32 23.00
C CYS A 235 -17.17 6.10 23.03
N HIS A 236 -16.71 4.98 22.44
CA HIS A 236 -15.30 4.59 22.29
C HIS A 236 -14.44 5.54 21.44
N PHE A 237 -15.03 6.56 20.77
CA PHE A 237 -14.22 7.64 20.22
C PHE A 237 -13.62 8.51 21.32
N LYS A 238 -14.24 8.60 22.51
CA LYS A 238 -13.54 9.11 23.70
C LYS A 238 -12.37 8.21 24.05
N THR A 239 -12.42 6.91 23.83
CA THR A 239 -11.29 6.00 24.10
C THR A 239 -10.16 6.17 23.08
N PHE A 240 -10.46 6.30 21.79
CA PHE A 240 -9.46 6.60 20.75
C PHE A 240 -8.85 8.01 20.95
N HIS A 241 -9.69 8.99 21.29
CA HIS A 241 -9.30 10.35 21.70
C HIS A 241 -8.47 10.35 23.00
N ASN A 242 -8.84 9.56 24.02
CA ASN A 242 -8.11 9.45 25.29
C ASN A 242 -6.79 8.68 25.14
N ALA A 243 -6.74 7.68 24.26
CA ALA A 243 -5.51 6.95 23.91
C ALA A 243 -4.51 7.84 23.15
N LEU A 244 -5.00 8.76 22.31
CA LEU A 244 -4.19 9.82 21.68
C LEU A 244 -3.66 10.84 22.70
N MET A 245 -4.42 11.14 23.76
CA MET A 245 -4.05 12.12 24.79
C MET A 245 -3.09 11.58 25.87
N ALA A 246 -3.05 10.27 26.12
CA ALA A 246 -2.32 9.65 27.23
C ALA A 246 -0.79 9.41 27.00
N GLY A 247 -0.15 10.16 26.10
CA GLY A 247 1.22 9.88 25.64
C GLY A 247 2.31 9.74 26.72
N ALA A 248 3.22 8.77 26.54
CA ALA A 248 4.58 8.79 27.11
C ALA A 248 5.57 7.88 26.32
N LEU A 249 6.56 8.50 25.65
CA LEU A 249 7.94 8.03 25.32
C LEU A 249 8.18 6.69 24.56
N PRO A 250 9.38 6.41 24.00
CA PRO A 250 10.37 7.22 23.28
C PRO A 250 10.55 6.76 21.80
N ARG A 251 11.19 7.61 20.99
CA ARG A 251 11.51 7.41 19.56
C ARG A 251 12.08 6.02 19.25
N LEU A 252 11.51 5.34 18.24
CA LEU A 252 12.22 4.44 17.33
C LEU A 252 11.29 4.00 16.19
N PHE A 253 11.56 4.49 14.98
CA PHE A 253 11.72 3.75 13.72
C PHE A 253 11.91 4.80 12.61
N ALA A 254 13.10 4.83 12.03
CA ALA A 254 13.39 5.57 10.82
C ALA A 254 13.26 4.58 9.66
N ILE A 255 12.26 4.78 8.81
CA ILE A 255 12.31 4.32 7.43
C ILE A 255 13.22 5.34 6.71
N PRO A 256 14.26 4.94 5.97
CA PRO A 256 15.07 5.87 5.21
C PRO A 256 14.16 6.66 4.27
N ALA A 257 14.11 7.99 4.43
CA ALA A 257 13.44 8.85 3.49
C ALA A 257 14.03 8.60 2.10
N LEU A 258 13.18 8.36 1.10
CA LEU A 258 13.61 8.36 -0.30
C LEU A 258 14.28 9.70 -0.60
N PRO A 259 15.39 9.72 -1.37
CA PRO A 259 16.04 10.95 -1.74
C PRO A 259 15.07 11.86 -2.52
N PRO A 260 15.15 13.19 -2.33
CA PRO A 260 14.27 14.14 -3.02
C PRO A 260 14.41 13.98 -4.54
N ARG A 261 13.27 14.05 -5.24
CA ARG A 261 13.21 13.91 -6.70
C ARG A 261 14.05 15.01 -7.37
N ARG A 262 14.96 14.62 -8.27
CA ARG A 262 15.59 15.59 -9.19
C ARG A 262 14.53 16.13 -10.14
N PRO A 263 14.49 17.45 -10.40
CA PRO A 263 13.61 18.02 -11.42
C PRO A 263 13.96 17.44 -12.79
N SER A 264 12.92 17.14 -13.58
CA SER A 264 13.06 16.61 -14.94
C SER A 264 13.85 17.58 -15.81
N SER A 265 15.04 17.19 -16.24
CA SER A 265 15.75 17.90 -17.31
C SER A 265 15.10 17.54 -18.65
N THR A 266 14.40 18.50 -19.24
CA THR A 266 13.98 18.45 -20.64
C THR A 266 15.22 18.28 -21.52
N PRO A 267 15.29 17.31 -22.45
CA PRO A 267 16.43 17.21 -23.35
C PRO A 267 16.40 18.38 -24.33
N THR A 268 17.39 19.28 -24.21
CA THR A 268 17.64 20.32 -25.21
C THR A 268 18.10 19.64 -26.48
N ARG A 269 17.29 19.74 -27.53
CA ARG A 269 17.56 19.22 -28.88
C ARG A 269 18.82 19.91 -29.43
N ALA A 270 19.89 19.15 -29.66
CA ALA A 270 21.08 19.63 -30.36
C ALA A 270 20.73 20.00 -31.82
N PRO A 271 21.33 21.07 -32.40
CA PRO A 271 21.12 21.41 -33.80
C PRO A 271 21.88 20.45 -34.72
N ALA A 272 21.25 20.10 -35.84
CA ALA A 272 21.83 19.22 -36.86
C ALA A 272 23.07 19.86 -37.53
N PRO A 273 24.07 19.06 -37.95
CA PRO A 273 25.26 19.57 -38.60
C PRO A 273 24.93 20.08 -40.01
N ALA A 274 25.45 21.27 -40.33
CA ALA A 274 25.38 21.86 -41.65
C ALA A 274 26.20 21.02 -42.65
N THR A 275 25.61 20.75 -43.80
CA THR A 275 26.27 20.18 -44.97
C THR A 275 27.26 21.21 -45.55
N ALA A 276 28.55 20.88 -45.53
CA ALA A 276 29.56 21.60 -46.28
C ALA A 276 29.75 20.93 -47.65
N LYS A 277 29.53 21.71 -48.71
CA LYS A 277 29.96 21.40 -50.07
C LYS A 277 31.48 21.64 -50.17
N SER A 278 32.23 20.60 -50.50
CA SER A 278 33.34 20.61 -51.46
C SER A 278 33.69 19.17 -51.81
#